data_AF-A0A0K6G7E6-F1
#
_entry.id   AF-A0A0K6G7E6-F1
#
_cell.length_a   1.000
_cell.length_b   1.000
_cell.length_c   1.000
_cell.angle_alpha   90.00
_cell.angle_beta   90.00
_cell.angle_gamma   90.00
#
_symmetry.space_group_name_H-M   'P 1'
#
loop_
_entity.id
_entity.type
_entity.pdbx_description
1 polymer ?
#
loop_
_entity_poly.entity_id
_entity_poly.type
_entity_poly.pdbx_seq_one_letter_code
_entity_poly.pdbx_strand_id
1 'polypeptide(L)'
;MSLPAPYSLISITPAQLDRFTPVNYVKIDSDLVSALSDSEGDHLARSSIAVGAHASSQSVGTIVHPEGGPISYRSCVVSTQNITDAHVSAAGRILDQCEIPSKSAEITVFLYIVGHQVDHYVVDHESKAIIWAAGKAPESFKGAIRAKHEHEYWIHMENFPGPRFSTPEDIRLLKEVLASNAIDVLTSEGSTSPMSVQQIQTHLKSLESFSSSGDVHQTYSVARLWNLLLQSRVINKYGTPEARMDRFISITDNPPAFAGAYAFIAKLMFKRPHAHLGRCSRTWADRIAYTEEWRKFKATNEREWKQVAALACVLVIASLLVSMQRSFFFKIPIHTALLMALTSVASSYYLLDESQNIGDHAADASTYFQEREEILYGVQRIALINSIPQALLVWSFVFFVLSVFLF
;
A
#
# COMPACT_ATOMS: atom_id res chain seq x y z
N MET A 1 42.31 -28.86 9.26
CA MET A 1 41.39 -27.80 9.76
C MET A 1 41.02 -26.95 8.57
N SER A 2 39.83 -27.16 8.02
CA SER A 2 39.25 -26.31 6.98
C SER A 2 38.89 -24.96 7.61
N LEU A 3 39.33 -23.86 7.00
CA LEU A 3 38.95 -22.50 7.37
C LEU A 3 37.40 -22.40 7.42
N PRO A 4 36.80 -21.74 8.43
CA PRO A 4 35.37 -21.47 8.40
C PRO A 4 35.03 -20.63 7.16
N ALA A 5 33.94 -20.97 6.48
CA ALA A 5 33.52 -20.32 5.25
C ALA A 5 33.35 -18.79 5.47
N PRO A 6 33.77 -17.93 4.50
CA PRO A 6 33.60 -16.49 4.64
C PRO A 6 32.12 -16.13 4.76
N TYR A 7 31.80 -15.18 5.65
CA TYR A 7 30.45 -14.67 5.82
C TYR A 7 29.99 -13.94 4.55
N SER A 8 28.73 -14.16 4.16
CA SER A 8 28.09 -13.52 3.02
C SER A 8 27.33 -12.28 3.47
N LEU A 9 27.77 -11.11 3.02
CA LEU A 9 27.05 -9.84 3.19
C LEU A 9 25.90 -9.77 2.20
N ILE A 10 24.67 -9.68 2.70
CA ILE A 10 23.47 -9.51 1.89
C ILE A 10 22.88 -8.13 2.15
N SER A 11 22.78 -7.35 1.08
CA SER A 11 22.12 -6.05 1.11
C SER A 11 20.62 -6.27 1.02
N ILE A 12 19.86 -5.72 1.98
CA ILE A 12 18.40 -5.74 1.99
C ILE A 12 17.84 -4.32 2.06
N THR A 13 16.55 -4.14 1.81
CA THR A 13 15.86 -2.88 2.10
C THR A 13 15.16 -2.96 3.47
N PRO A 14 14.97 -1.82 4.17
CA PRO A 14 14.15 -1.75 5.37
C PRO A 14 12.77 -2.42 5.24
N ALA A 15 12.12 -2.32 4.08
CA ALA A 15 10.82 -2.96 3.81
C ALA A 15 10.87 -4.50 3.75
N GLN A 16 12.03 -5.11 3.51
CA GLN A 16 12.20 -6.56 3.48
C GLN A 16 12.37 -7.16 4.89
N LEU A 17 12.61 -6.33 5.90
CA LEU A 17 12.74 -6.78 7.28
C LEU A 17 11.38 -7.18 7.84
N ASP A 18 11.21 -8.47 8.12
CA ASP A 18 10.13 -8.94 8.98
C ASP A 18 10.57 -8.90 10.45
N ARG A 19 10.21 -7.82 11.13
CA ARG A 19 10.51 -7.64 12.56
C ARG A 19 9.80 -8.63 13.48
N PHE A 20 8.78 -9.35 12.99
CA PHE A 20 8.00 -10.32 13.75
C PHE A 20 8.43 -11.77 13.54
N THR A 21 9.37 -12.02 12.62
CA THR A 21 10.01 -13.32 12.51
C THR A 21 10.67 -13.66 13.85
N PRO A 22 10.43 -14.86 14.43
CA PRO A 22 11.01 -15.26 15.71
C PRO A 22 12.53 -15.08 15.69
N VAL A 23 13.07 -14.44 16.73
CA VAL A 23 14.51 -14.26 16.87
C VAL A 23 15.15 -15.63 17.08
N ASN A 24 15.77 -16.16 16.03
CA ASN A 24 16.61 -17.34 16.16
C ASN A 24 17.89 -16.93 16.89
N TYR A 25 18.03 -17.34 18.16
CA TYR A 25 19.28 -17.17 18.90
C TYR A 25 20.35 -18.05 18.26
N VAL A 26 21.16 -17.47 17.38
CA VAL A 26 22.36 -18.16 16.90
C VAL A 26 23.48 -17.90 17.89
N LYS A 27 24.07 -18.97 18.41
CA LYS A 27 25.30 -18.89 19.18
C LYS A 27 26.40 -18.42 18.22
N ILE A 28 26.71 -17.13 18.29
CA ILE A 28 27.77 -16.53 17.50
C ILE A 28 29.10 -17.18 17.92
N ASP A 29 29.74 -17.89 16.99
CA ASP A 29 30.94 -18.67 17.28
C ASP A 29 32.12 -17.75 17.63
N SER A 30 32.97 -18.13 18.58
CA SER A 30 34.13 -17.33 19.01
C SER A 30 35.13 -17.08 17.87
N ASP A 31 35.13 -17.98 16.88
CA ASP A 31 35.91 -17.88 15.65
C ASP A 31 35.51 -16.67 14.78
N LEU A 32 34.32 -16.08 15.00
CA LEU A 32 33.91 -14.82 14.36
C LEU A 32 34.74 -13.63 14.83
N VAL A 33 35.02 -13.55 16.13
CA VAL A 33 35.82 -12.45 16.70
C VAL A 33 37.27 -12.58 16.20
N SER A 34 37.80 -13.81 16.16
CA SER A 34 39.14 -14.10 15.63
C SER A 34 39.25 -13.93 14.11
N ALA A 35 38.34 -14.43 13.28
CA ALA A 35 38.40 -14.24 11.83
C ALA A 35 38.16 -12.77 11.42
N LEU A 36 37.46 -11.99 12.24
CA LEU A 36 37.31 -10.55 12.06
C LEU A 36 38.52 -9.74 12.58
N SER A 37 39.32 -10.28 13.50
CA SER A 37 40.57 -9.68 13.99
C SER A 37 41.82 -10.12 13.20
N ASP A 38 41.85 -11.33 12.66
CA ASP A 38 43.05 -11.98 12.12
C ASP A 38 43.36 -11.61 10.65
N SER A 39 42.63 -10.63 10.06
CA SER A 39 43.10 -9.96 8.84
C SER A 39 44.01 -8.76 9.13
N GLU A 40 44.49 -8.62 10.37
CA GLU A 40 45.62 -7.75 10.69
C GLU A 40 46.90 -8.29 10.06
N GLY A 41 47.16 -7.88 8.82
CA GLY A 41 48.36 -8.29 8.12
C GLY A 41 48.55 -7.68 6.73
N ASP A 42 48.31 -6.38 6.54
CA ASP A 42 49.34 -5.52 5.95
C ASP A 42 49.02 -4.02 6.09
N HIS A 43 50.07 -3.24 6.22
CA HIS A 43 50.05 -1.82 6.56
C HIS A 43 49.30 -0.94 5.54
N LEU A 44 48.33 -0.14 6.01
CA LEU A 44 48.27 1.31 5.76
C LEU A 44 47.13 1.97 6.55
N ALA A 45 47.55 2.86 7.46
CA ALA A 45 46.75 3.84 8.20
C ALA A 45 45.54 3.31 8.97
N ARG A 46 45.65 3.35 10.31
CA ARG A 46 44.53 3.66 11.20
C ARG A 46 43.85 4.94 10.71
N SER A 47 42.95 4.84 9.74
CA SER A 47 41.95 5.86 9.50
C SER A 47 40.88 5.62 10.53
N SER A 48 41.13 6.12 11.75
CA SER A 48 40.07 6.43 12.68
C SER A 48 39.15 7.42 11.97
N ILE A 49 38.13 6.92 11.28
CA ILE A 49 36.94 7.70 10.97
C ILE A 49 36.30 7.92 12.34
N ALA A 50 36.78 8.95 13.03
CA ALA A 50 36.07 9.57 14.12
C ALA A 50 34.81 10.17 13.50
N VAL A 51 33.78 9.33 13.33
CA VAL A 51 32.42 9.79 13.12
C VAL A 51 32.12 10.68 14.32
N GLY A 52 31.86 11.96 14.05
CA GLY A 52 31.72 13.00 15.06
C GLY A 52 30.64 12.63 16.09
N ALA A 53 31.07 11.99 17.17
CA ALA A 53 30.28 11.72 18.36
C ALA A 53 30.13 13.03 19.15
N HIS A 54 29.38 14.00 18.62
CA HIS A 54 28.77 14.99 19.48
C HIS A 54 27.57 14.32 20.17
N ALA A 55 27.88 13.75 21.35
CA ALA A 55 26.99 13.11 22.33
C ALA A 55 26.67 11.61 22.13
N SER A 56 27.68 10.74 22.04
CA SER A 56 27.50 9.33 22.43
C SER A 56 28.44 8.92 23.55
N SER A 57 27.99 9.15 24.80
CA SER A 57 28.35 8.22 25.87
C SER A 57 27.94 6.83 25.39
N GLN A 58 28.72 5.79 25.72
CA GLN A 58 28.51 4.38 25.36
C GLN A 58 27.04 3.96 25.53
N SER A 59 26.21 4.17 24.50
CA SER A 59 24.76 3.99 24.57
C SER A 59 24.47 2.58 24.07
N VAL A 60 24.84 1.59 24.88
CA VAL A 60 24.28 0.25 24.75
C VAL A 60 22.93 0.27 25.44
N GLY A 61 21.90 -0.21 24.77
CA GLY A 61 20.59 -0.31 25.38
C GLY A 61 19.63 -1.19 24.60
N THR A 62 18.46 -1.36 25.21
CA THR A 62 17.33 -2.03 24.60
C THR A 62 16.12 -1.15 24.76
N ILE A 63 15.36 -0.96 23.67
CA ILE A 63 14.08 -0.25 23.64
C ILE A 63 13.00 -1.25 23.26
N VAL A 64 11.79 -1.07 23.78
CA VAL A 64 10.63 -1.85 23.34
C VAL A 64 9.94 -1.09 22.21
N HIS A 65 9.79 -1.73 21.06
CA HIS A 65 9.07 -1.15 19.94
C HIS A 65 7.58 -0.92 20.31
N PRO A 66 6.88 0.09 19.79
CA PRO A 66 5.48 0.36 20.13
C PRO A 66 4.51 -0.81 19.87
N GLU A 67 4.81 -1.65 18.88
CA GLU A 67 4.05 -2.88 18.60
C GLU A 67 4.57 -4.11 19.38
N GLY A 68 5.48 -3.92 20.33
CA GLY A 68 6.15 -4.98 21.08
C GLY A 68 7.43 -5.48 20.41
N GLY A 69 8.20 -6.27 21.15
CA GLY A 69 9.50 -6.79 20.72
C GLY A 69 10.67 -5.89 21.12
N PRO A 70 11.82 -6.48 21.53
CA PRO A 70 13.01 -5.71 21.88
C PRO A 70 13.79 -5.26 20.64
N ILE A 71 14.25 -4.02 20.67
CA ILE A 71 15.23 -3.46 19.76
C ILE A 71 16.51 -3.24 20.56
N SER A 72 17.59 -3.89 20.16
CA SER A 72 18.90 -3.63 20.74
C SER A 72 19.63 -2.59 19.91
N TYR A 73 20.36 -1.71 20.58
CA TYR A 73 21.24 -0.74 19.93
C TYR A 73 22.57 -0.61 20.68
N ARG A 74 23.63 -0.31 19.92
CA ARG A 74 24.97 0.00 20.45
C ARG A 74 25.67 0.95 19.48
N SER A 75 26.01 2.15 19.96
CA SER A 75 26.59 3.20 19.13
C SER A 75 25.66 3.51 17.94
N CYS A 76 26.09 3.25 16.70
CA CYS A 76 25.27 3.44 15.49
C CYS A 76 24.59 2.15 15.00
N VAL A 77 24.75 1.02 15.70
CA VAL A 77 24.21 -0.28 15.26
C VAL A 77 22.86 -0.52 15.89
N VAL A 78 21.89 -0.97 15.09
CA VAL A 78 20.57 -1.42 15.55
C VAL A 78 20.27 -2.83 15.04
N SER A 79 19.57 -3.62 15.86
CA SER A 79 19.13 -4.97 15.49
C SER A 79 17.94 -5.41 16.35
N THR A 80 17.17 -6.38 15.84
CA THR A 80 16.21 -7.16 16.64
C THR A 80 16.89 -8.28 17.44
N GLN A 81 18.18 -8.52 17.18
CA GLN A 81 19.03 -9.46 17.94
C GLN A 81 19.81 -8.72 19.04
N ASN A 82 20.31 -9.47 20.02
CA ASN A 82 21.26 -8.91 21.00
C ASN A 82 22.56 -8.53 20.30
N ILE A 83 22.99 -7.28 20.45
CA ILE A 83 24.20 -6.78 19.83
C ILE A 83 25.44 -7.26 20.58
N THR A 84 26.33 -7.93 19.87
CA THR A 84 27.65 -8.41 20.34
C THR A 84 28.79 -7.61 19.70
N ASP A 85 30.03 -7.83 20.13
CA ASP A 85 31.20 -7.18 19.50
C ASP A 85 31.33 -7.53 18.02
N ALA A 86 30.90 -8.72 17.61
CA ALA A 86 30.90 -9.12 16.21
C ALA A 86 30.00 -8.25 15.33
N HIS A 87 28.84 -7.82 15.85
CA HIS A 87 27.97 -6.88 15.12
C HIS A 87 28.67 -5.53 14.93
N VAL A 88 29.37 -5.04 15.96
CA VAL A 88 30.12 -3.78 15.89
C VAL A 88 31.26 -3.88 14.88
N SER A 89 32.01 -4.99 14.88
CA SER A 89 33.08 -5.25 13.90
C SER A 89 32.54 -5.38 12.47
N ALA A 90 31.41 -6.07 12.28
CA ALA A 90 30.76 -6.18 10.98
C ALA A 90 30.26 -4.82 10.46
N ALA A 91 29.67 -4.00 11.33
CA ALA A 91 29.23 -2.65 10.99
C ALA A 91 30.40 -1.77 10.54
N GLY A 92 31.55 -1.83 11.23
CA GLY A 92 32.76 -1.10 10.82
C GLY A 92 33.19 -1.46 9.40
N ARG A 93 33.28 -2.76 9.08
CA ARG A 93 33.64 -3.24 7.74
C ARG A 93 32.65 -2.85 6.65
N ILE A 94 31.36 -2.78 6.97
CA ILE A 94 30.31 -2.33 6.06
C ILE A 94 30.46 -0.83 5.78
N LEU A 95 30.69 -0.03 6.82
CA LEU A 95 30.89 1.42 6.69
C LEU A 95 32.15 1.74 5.87
N ASP A 96 33.22 0.97 6.01
CA ASP A 96 34.44 1.12 5.20
C ASP A 96 34.20 0.87 3.70
N GLN A 97 33.15 0.11 3.36
CA GLN A 97 32.75 -0.17 1.97
C GLN A 97 31.68 0.80 1.45
N CYS A 98 31.16 1.70 2.28
CA CYS A 98 30.13 2.66 1.90
C CYS A 98 30.75 4.01 1.51
N GLU A 99 30.24 4.63 0.46
CA GLU A 99 30.54 6.02 0.12
C GLU A 99 29.71 6.95 1.01
N ILE A 100 30.21 7.24 2.20
CA ILE A 100 29.52 8.12 3.16
C ILE A 100 29.82 9.59 2.79
N PRO A 101 28.79 10.44 2.57
CA PRO A 101 28.97 11.81 2.06
C PRO A 101 29.81 12.72 2.97
N SER A 102 29.76 12.50 4.28
CA SER A 102 30.49 13.29 5.27
C SER A 102 30.99 12.43 6.43
N LYS A 103 32.19 12.74 6.95
CA LYS A 103 32.71 12.11 8.17
C LYS A 103 31.91 12.48 9.43
N SER A 104 31.07 13.51 9.38
CA SER A 104 30.16 13.89 10.46
C SER A 104 28.72 13.47 10.23
N ALA A 105 28.45 12.64 9.22
CA ALA A 105 27.09 12.19 8.93
C ALA A 105 26.53 11.39 10.12
N GLU A 106 25.28 11.67 10.47
CA GLU A 106 24.57 10.88 11.47
C GLU A 106 24.07 9.60 10.80
N ILE A 107 24.72 8.49 11.11
CA ILE A 107 24.50 7.19 10.46
C ILE A 107 23.94 6.16 11.43
N THR A 108 23.00 5.34 10.94
CA THR A 108 22.57 4.11 11.60
C THR A 108 22.85 2.91 10.70
N VAL A 109 23.38 1.82 11.26
CA VAL A 109 23.63 0.56 10.56
C VAL A 109 22.70 -0.51 11.11
N PHE A 110 21.85 -1.06 10.25
CA PHE A 110 21.08 -2.24 10.60
C PHE A 110 21.90 -3.50 10.32
N LEU A 111 21.84 -4.46 11.24
CA LEU A 111 22.44 -5.78 11.09
C LEU A 111 21.52 -6.89 11.58
N TYR A 112 21.50 -7.99 10.84
CA TYR A 112 20.90 -9.24 11.29
C TYR A 112 21.77 -10.42 10.84
N ILE A 113 22.22 -11.22 11.81
CA ILE A 113 23.18 -12.31 11.57
C ILE A 113 22.49 -13.65 11.72
N VAL A 114 22.53 -14.48 10.66
CA VAL A 114 22.02 -15.85 10.67
C VAL A 114 23.07 -16.80 10.11
N GLY A 115 23.67 -17.62 10.97
CA GLY A 115 24.75 -18.51 10.56
C GLY A 115 25.92 -17.72 9.97
N HIS A 116 26.21 -17.93 8.68
CA HIS A 116 27.24 -17.19 7.92
C HIS A 116 26.67 -16.03 7.07
N GLN A 117 25.40 -15.72 7.18
CA GLN A 117 24.75 -14.63 6.44
C GLN A 117 24.61 -13.39 7.32
N VAL A 118 24.94 -12.23 6.76
CA VAL A 118 24.80 -10.92 7.42
C VAL A 118 23.94 -10.02 6.55
N ASP A 119 22.69 -9.85 6.95
CA ASP A 119 21.76 -8.93 6.30
C ASP A 119 22.01 -7.52 6.82
N HIS A 120 22.14 -6.55 5.92
CA HIS A 120 22.51 -5.19 6.28
C HIS A 120 21.92 -4.13 5.36
N TYR A 121 21.83 -2.93 5.92
CA TYR A 121 21.72 -1.67 5.20
C TYR A 121 22.24 -0.53 6.08
N VAL A 122 22.63 0.58 5.46
CA VAL A 122 23.11 1.79 6.15
C VAL A 122 22.14 2.92 5.90
N VAL A 123 21.87 3.73 6.93
CA VAL A 123 20.94 4.84 6.89
C VAL A 123 21.70 6.13 7.12
N ASP A 124 21.54 7.09 6.22
CA ASP A 124 21.98 8.47 6.42
C ASP A 124 20.79 9.34 6.83
N HIS A 125 20.81 9.83 8.07
CA HIS A 125 19.73 10.63 8.64
C HIS A 125 19.69 12.07 8.11
N GLU A 126 20.80 12.59 7.57
CA GLU A 126 20.84 13.96 7.02
C GLU A 126 20.19 13.99 5.64
N SER A 127 20.58 13.07 4.75
CA SER A 127 19.99 12.97 3.40
C SER A 127 18.68 12.17 3.36
N LYS A 128 18.33 11.47 4.45
CA LYS A 128 17.19 10.55 4.56
C LYS A 128 17.23 9.47 3.48
N ALA A 129 18.39 8.85 3.32
CA ALA A 129 18.65 7.86 2.28
C ALA A 129 19.24 6.57 2.82
N ILE A 130 18.96 5.47 2.13
CA ILE A 130 19.60 4.17 2.35
C ILE A 130 20.84 4.04 1.47
N ILE A 131 21.92 3.54 2.06
CA ILE A 131 23.24 3.29 1.46
C ILE A 131 23.57 1.81 1.65
N TRP A 132 24.23 1.20 0.65
CA TRP A 132 24.66 -0.20 0.70
C TRP A 132 26.16 -0.32 0.48
N ALA A 133 26.77 -1.32 1.13
CA ALA A 133 28.19 -1.62 1.00
C ALA A 133 28.56 -1.86 -0.48
N ALA A 134 29.67 -1.24 -0.91
CA ALA A 134 30.17 -1.28 -2.28
C ALA A 134 29.12 -0.90 -3.35
N GLY A 135 28.10 -0.11 -2.98
CA GLY A 135 27.02 0.30 -3.88
C GLY A 135 26.11 -0.84 -4.34
N LYS A 136 26.18 -2.01 -3.70
CA LYS A 136 25.42 -3.22 -4.08
C LYS A 136 23.98 -3.16 -3.59
N ALA A 137 23.21 -2.22 -4.12
CA ALA A 137 21.79 -2.11 -3.82
C ALA A 137 21.02 -3.38 -4.27
N PRO A 138 19.97 -3.79 -3.53
CA PRO A 138 19.07 -4.85 -3.96
C PRO A 138 18.49 -4.59 -5.35
N GLU A 139 18.16 -5.65 -6.11
CA GLU A 139 17.60 -5.51 -7.48
C GLU A 139 16.34 -4.65 -7.48
N SER A 140 15.50 -4.82 -6.45
CA SER A 140 14.28 -4.04 -6.26
C SER A 140 14.55 -2.53 -6.16
N PHE A 141 15.76 -2.11 -5.83
CA PHE A 141 16.14 -0.73 -5.56
C PHE A 141 16.96 -0.08 -6.69
N LYS A 142 17.35 -0.83 -7.73
CA LYS A 142 18.04 -0.24 -8.89
C LYS A 142 17.17 0.81 -9.59
N GLY A 143 17.77 1.96 -9.93
CA GLY A 143 17.06 3.08 -10.55
C GLY A 143 16.03 3.76 -9.65
N ALA A 144 16.11 3.57 -8.33
CA ALA A 144 15.21 4.18 -7.37
C ALA A 144 15.24 5.72 -7.46
N ILE A 145 14.05 6.31 -7.44
CA ILE A 145 13.87 7.76 -7.33
C ILE A 145 14.11 8.20 -5.89
N ARG A 146 14.38 9.50 -5.68
CA ARG A 146 14.57 10.09 -4.33
C ARG A 146 13.45 9.74 -3.36
N ALA A 147 12.19 9.80 -3.80
CA ALA A 147 11.04 9.46 -2.95
C ALA A 147 11.10 8.02 -2.40
N LYS A 148 11.75 7.09 -3.11
CA LYS A 148 11.92 5.71 -2.68
C LYS A 148 13.02 5.55 -1.62
N HIS A 149 14.10 6.32 -1.70
CA HIS A 149 15.08 6.41 -0.62
C HIS A 149 14.44 6.97 0.65
N GLU A 150 13.70 8.08 0.53
CA GLU A 150 12.99 8.67 1.67
C GLU A 150 11.95 7.69 2.24
N HIS A 151 11.24 6.93 1.39
CA HIS A 151 10.29 5.91 1.84
C HIS A 151 10.97 4.83 2.68
N GLU A 152 12.04 4.21 2.18
CA GLU A 152 12.77 3.19 2.95
C GLU A 152 13.40 3.77 4.22
N TYR A 153 13.85 5.03 4.21
CA TYR A 153 14.29 5.74 5.41
C TYR A 153 13.19 5.80 6.47
N TRP A 154 11.97 6.20 6.10
CA TRP A 154 10.86 6.26 7.05
C TRP A 154 10.34 4.87 7.46
N ILE A 155 10.50 3.85 6.62
CA ILE A 155 10.31 2.45 7.05
C ILE A 155 11.33 2.05 8.11
N HIS A 156 12.60 2.44 7.94
CA HIS A 156 13.61 2.25 8.97
C HIS A 156 13.23 2.96 10.28
N MET A 157 12.82 4.23 10.22
CA MET A 157 12.36 4.98 11.40
C MET A 157 11.10 4.36 12.03
N GLU A 158 10.25 3.68 11.25
CA GLU A 158 9.11 2.91 11.78
C GLU A 158 9.58 1.62 12.46
N ASN A 159 10.49 0.87 11.84
CA ASN A 159 11.04 -0.38 12.39
C ASN A 159 11.92 -0.16 13.62
N PHE A 160 12.66 0.95 13.64
CA PHE A 160 13.61 1.36 14.68
C PHE A 160 13.33 2.80 15.12
N PRO A 161 12.20 3.06 15.81
CA PRO A 161 11.80 4.40 16.24
C PRO A 161 12.62 4.94 17.42
N GLY A 162 13.80 4.36 17.64
CA GLY A 162 14.79 4.67 18.66
C GLY A 162 16.05 3.82 18.39
N PRO A 163 17.24 4.24 18.86
CA PRO A 163 17.50 5.35 19.78
C PRO A 163 17.47 6.74 19.12
N ARG A 164 17.48 6.81 17.79
CA ARG A 164 17.34 8.07 17.05
C ARG A 164 15.87 8.39 16.84
N PHE A 165 15.41 9.52 17.38
CA PHE A 165 14.02 9.95 17.26
C PHE A 165 13.77 10.84 16.04
N SER A 166 12.51 11.03 15.64
CA SER A 166 12.14 12.08 14.67
C SER A 166 12.48 13.47 15.20
N THR A 167 12.95 14.38 14.35
CA THR A 167 13.26 15.76 14.73
C THR A 167 11.99 16.65 14.74
N PRO A 168 12.02 17.81 15.43
CA PRO A 168 10.97 18.82 15.31
C PRO A 168 10.73 19.27 13.85
N GLU A 169 11.79 19.31 13.06
CA GLU A 169 11.75 19.68 11.65
C GLU A 169 10.99 18.63 10.81
N ASP A 170 11.17 17.35 11.10
CA ASP A 170 10.42 16.28 10.44
C ASP A 170 8.91 16.41 10.65
N ILE A 171 8.51 16.79 11.86
CA ILE A 171 7.11 16.98 12.24
C ILE A 171 6.54 18.25 11.59
N ARG A 172 7.32 19.34 11.58
CA ARG A 172 6.94 20.59 10.89
C ARG A 172 6.68 20.33 9.41
N LEU A 173 7.63 19.67 8.73
CA LEU A 173 7.50 19.35 7.32
C LEU A 173 6.34 18.38 7.05
N LEU A 174 6.11 17.38 7.93
CA LEU A 174 4.97 16.49 7.82
C LEU A 174 3.64 17.26 7.86
N LYS A 175 3.49 18.21 8.79
CA LYS A 175 2.30 19.06 8.89
C LYS A 175 2.08 19.88 7.62
N GLU A 176 3.15 20.44 7.05
CA GLU A 176 3.07 21.21 5.80
C GLU A 176 2.67 20.34 4.60
N VAL A 177 3.25 19.16 4.46
CA VAL A 177 2.89 18.22 3.40
C VAL A 177 1.44 17.77 3.54
N LEU A 178 0.99 17.46 4.76
CA LEU A 178 -0.39 17.12 5.04
C LEU A 178 -1.34 18.27 4.66
N ALA A 179 -1.04 19.50 5.07
CA ALA A 179 -1.83 20.66 4.72
C ALA A 179 -1.89 20.90 3.19
N SER A 180 -0.76 20.76 2.49
CA SER A 180 -0.70 20.85 1.02
C SER A 180 -1.56 19.77 0.36
N ASN A 181 -1.52 18.53 0.86
CA ASN A 181 -2.37 17.46 0.35
C ASN A 181 -3.85 17.71 0.60
N ALA A 182 -4.23 18.33 1.71
CA ALA A 182 -5.62 18.71 1.95
C ALA A 182 -6.10 19.74 0.92
N ILE A 183 -5.25 20.73 0.59
CA ILE A 183 -5.54 21.70 -0.47
C ILE A 183 -5.67 21.00 -1.82
N ASP A 184 -4.75 20.09 -2.16
CA ASP A 184 -4.80 19.32 -3.40
C ASP A 184 -6.12 18.53 -3.51
N VAL A 185 -6.53 17.81 -2.45
CA VAL A 185 -7.81 17.08 -2.42
C VAL A 185 -9.02 18.00 -2.56
N LEU A 186 -9.00 19.19 -1.97
CA LEU A 186 -10.13 20.14 -2.04
C LEU A 186 -10.23 20.85 -3.40
N THR A 187 -9.11 20.99 -4.10
CA THR A 187 -9.02 21.75 -5.36
C THR A 187 -9.01 20.85 -6.59
N SER A 188 -8.69 19.57 -6.44
CA SER A 188 -8.58 18.59 -7.52
C SER A 188 -9.30 17.29 -7.19
N GLU A 189 -10.31 16.93 -8.00
CA GLU A 189 -10.97 15.61 -7.94
C GLU A 189 -9.95 14.48 -8.17
N GLY A 190 -8.94 14.75 -9.00
CA GLY A 190 -7.89 13.84 -9.39
C GLY A 190 -6.68 13.79 -8.45
N SER A 191 -6.72 14.44 -7.27
CA SER A 191 -5.61 14.50 -6.30
C SER A 191 -4.91 13.16 -6.12
N THR A 192 -3.59 13.08 -5.93
CA THR A 192 -2.92 11.80 -5.63
C THR A 192 -2.77 11.51 -4.13
N SER A 193 -3.38 12.33 -3.27
CA SER A 193 -3.33 12.15 -1.82
C SER A 193 -3.86 10.77 -1.41
N PRO A 194 -3.15 10.05 -0.52
CA PRO A 194 -3.60 8.76 0.00
C PRO A 194 -4.72 8.88 1.05
N MET A 195 -5.05 10.10 1.48
CA MET A 195 -5.96 10.39 2.59
C MET A 195 -7.02 11.42 2.20
N SER A 196 -8.19 11.31 2.80
CA SER A 196 -9.24 12.34 2.74
C SER A 196 -8.89 13.56 3.58
N VAL A 197 -9.55 14.69 3.30
CA VAL A 197 -9.37 15.93 4.06
C VAL A 197 -9.67 15.73 5.54
N GLN A 198 -10.69 14.94 5.87
CA GLN A 198 -11.09 14.64 7.24
C GLN A 198 -10.02 13.83 7.98
N GLN A 199 -9.41 12.84 7.32
CA GLN A 199 -8.29 12.09 7.87
C GLN A 199 -7.08 12.99 8.10
N ILE A 200 -6.74 13.83 7.12
CA ILE A 200 -5.63 14.79 7.22
C ILE A 200 -5.83 15.73 8.42
N GLN A 201 -7.01 16.32 8.59
CA GLN A 201 -7.33 17.19 9.72
C GLN A 201 -7.18 16.47 11.07
N THR A 202 -7.61 15.20 11.13
CA THR A 202 -7.48 14.37 12.34
C THR A 202 -6.02 14.10 12.67
N HIS A 203 -5.19 13.80 11.66
CA HIS A 203 -3.76 13.60 11.84
C HIS A 203 -3.05 14.89 12.26
N LEU A 204 -3.36 16.03 11.62
CA LEU A 204 -2.79 17.33 11.99
C LEU A 204 -3.05 17.67 13.46
N LYS A 205 -4.28 17.48 13.93
CA LYS A 205 -4.65 17.67 15.34
C LYS A 205 -3.87 16.73 16.27
N SER A 206 -3.68 15.47 15.88
CA SER A 206 -2.91 14.50 16.67
C SER A 206 -1.45 14.93 16.81
N LEU A 207 -0.85 15.45 15.73
CA LEU A 207 0.53 15.95 15.69
C LEU A 207 0.74 17.24 16.51
N GLU A 208 -0.31 17.91 17.00
CA GLU A 208 -0.19 19.06 17.92
C GLU A 208 0.25 18.63 19.32
N SER A 209 -0.04 17.38 19.71
CA SER A 209 0.33 16.84 21.03
C SER A 209 1.79 16.42 21.15
N PHE A 210 2.52 16.38 20.04
CA PHE A 210 3.89 15.87 19.98
C PHE A 210 4.91 16.87 20.53
N SER A 211 5.86 16.35 21.29
CA SER A 211 6.89 17.13 21.98
C SER A 211 8.08 17.43 21.06
N SER A 212 8.87 18.44 21.42
CA SER A 212 10.13 18.76 20.73
C SER A 212 11.26 17.78 21.07
N SER A 213 11.18 17.08 22.21
CA SER A 213 12.23 16.15 22.67
C SER A 213 12.22 14.81 21.94
N GLY A 214 11.11 14.44 21.30
CA GLY A 214 10.95 13.15 20.63
C GLY A 214 10.81 11.99 21.62
N ASP A 215 10.01 10.99 21.24
CA ASP A 215 9.95 9.71 21.92
C ASP A 215 9.72 8.58 20.91
N VAL A 216 9.76 7.34 21.39
CA VAL A 216 9.60 6.13 20.58
C VAL A 216 8.22 6.08 19.88
N HIS A 217 7.14 6.39 20.61
CA HIS A 217 5.78 6.38 20.06
C HIS A 217 5.53 7.52 19.07
N GLN A 218 6.09 8.70 19.36
CA GLN A 218 6.06 9.86 18.48
C GLN A 218 6.79 9.54 17.17
N THR A 219 8.03 9.06 17.25
CA THR A 219 8.83 8.72 16.06
C THR A 219 8.14 7.67 15.20
N TYR A 220 7.63 6.62 15.84
CA TYR A 220 6.84 5.58 15.19
C TYR A 220 5.60 6.14 14.48
N SER A 221 4.83 6.99 15.16
CA SER A 221 3.61 7.60 14.59
C SER A 221 3.92 8.53 13.42
N VAL A 222 4.98 9.33 13.55
CA VAL A 222 5.49 10.22 12.48
C VAL A 222 5.95 9.39 11.28
N ALA A 223 6.70 8.33 11.52
CA ALA A 223 7.20 7.44 10.48
C ALA A 223 6.06 6.78 9.69
N ARG A 224 5.01 6.30 10.38
CA ARG A 224 3.82 5.74 9.72
C ARG A 224 3.12 6.72 8.79
N LEU A 225 2.97 7.97 9.21
CA LEU A 225 2.34 8.99 8.38
C LEU A 225 3.22 9.34 7.16
N TRP A 226 4.54 9.45 7.35
CA TRP A 226 5.47 9.62 6.25
C TRP A 226 5.45 8.44 5.28
N ASN A 227 5.40 7.20 5.77
CA ASN A 227 5.33 6.00 4.93
C ASN A 227 4.09 6.02 4.03
N LEU A 228 2.92 6.36 4.56
CA LEU A 228 1.69 6.50 3.75
C LEU A 228 1.85 7.56 2.63
N LEU A 229 2.43 8.72 2.96
CA LEU A 229 2.64 9.81 2.00
C LEU A 229 3.67 9.45 0.93
N LEU A 230 4.79 8.86 1.34
CA LEU A 230 5.90 8.52 0.46
C LEU A 230 5.58 7.31 -0.41
N GLN A 231 4.84 6.33 0.10
CA GLN A 231 4.32 5.24 -0.72
C GLN A 231 3.47 5.78 -1.88
N SER A 232 2.56 6.74 -1.61
CA SER A 232 1.79 7.40 -2.68
C SER A 232 2.71 8.13 -3.67
N ARG A 233 3.73 8.85 -3.18
CA ARG A 233 4.71 9.55 -4.04
C ARG A 233 5.51 8.58 -4.92
N VAL A 234 5.92 7.43 -4.38
CA VAL A 234 6.65 6.38 -5.13
C VAL A 234 5.76 5.80 -6.22
N ILE A 235 4.52 5.43 -5.89
CA ILE A 235 3.55 4.87 -6.85
C ILE A 235 3.24 5.88 -7.98
N ASN A 236 3.20 7.17 -7.66
CA ASN A 236 2.92 8.25 -8.62
C ASN A 236 4.19 8.88 -9.23
N LYS A 237 5.37 8.25 -9.08
CA LYS A 237 6.65 8.69 -9.65
C LYS A 237 6.99 10.16 -9.36
N TYR A 238 6.65 10.63 -8.16
CA TYR A 238 6.80 12.02 -7.74
C TYR A 238 8.24 12.53 -7.94
N GLY A 239 8.38 13.75 -8.47
CA GLY A 239 9.67 14.39 -8.71
C GLY A 239 10.40 13.91 -9.96
N THR A 240 9.75 13.12 -10.82
CA THR A 240 10.27 12.71 -12.13
C THR A 240 9.50 13.34 -13.29
N PRO A 241 10.04 13.36 -14.52
CA PRO A 241 9.29 13.77 -15.70
C PRO A 241 8.05 12.91 -16.00
N GLU A 242 7.98 11.71 -15.43
CA GLU A 242 6.87 10.76 -15.57
C GLU A 242 5.88 10.82 -14.39
N ALA A 243 5.94 11.87 -13.56
CA ALA A 243 5.09 12.00 -12.39
C ALA A 243 3.60 12.05 -12.77
N ARG A 244 2.79 11.23 -12.10
CA ARG A 244 1.33 11.29 -12.22
C ARG A 244 0.79 12.41 -11.33
N MET A 245 0.21 13.44 -11.95
CA MET A 245 -0.39 14.58 -11.26
C MET A 245 -1.90 14.42 -11.01
N ASP A 246 -2.55 13.52 -11.75
CA ASP A 246 -3.98 13.23 -11.63
C ASP A 246 -4.19 11.71 -11.63
N ARG A 247 -4.88 11.18 -10.61
CA ARG A 247 -5.15 9.75 -10.44
C ARG A 247 -5.99 9.15 -11.57
N PHE A 248 -6.79 9.95 -12.28
CA PHE A 248 -7.67 9.50 -13.36
C PHE A 248 -7.02 9.55 -14.74
N ILE A 249 -5.89 10.24 -14.88
CA ILE A 249 -5.11 10.19 -16.11
C ILE A 249 -4.40 8.83 -16.14
N SER A 250 -5.00 7.88 -16.86
CA SER A 250 -4.33 6.65 -17.24
C SER A 250 -3.21 6.99 -18.22
N ILE A 251 -2.06 6.33 -18.05
CA ILE A 251 -0.97 6.36 -19.04
C ILE A 251 -1.40 5.65 -20.35
N THR A 252 -2.54 4.95 -20.34
CA THR A 252 -3.16 4.24 -21.47
C THR A 252 -4.55 4.80 -21.82
N ASP A 253 -5.02 4.50 -23.04
CA ASP A 253 -6.21 5.08 -23.68
C ASP A 253 -7.42 5.29 -22.76
N ASN A 254 -7.87 6.54 -22.63
CA ASN A 254 -9.03 6.94 -21.84
C ASN A 254 -9.97 7.78 -22.74
N PRO A 255 -11.30 7.53 -22.78
CA PRO A 255 -12.05 6.57 -21.97
C PRO A 255 -12.01 5.12 -22.49
N PRO A 256 -12.06 4.11 -21.59
CA PRO A 256 -12.19 2.71 -22.00
C PRO A 256 -13.52 2.47 -22.71
N ALA A 257 -13.46 1.82 -23.87
CA ALA A 257 -14.64 1.42 -24.63
C ALA A 257 -14.87 -0.08 -24.51
N PHE A 258 -16.14 -0.50 -24.50
CA PHE A 258 -16.46 -1.92 -24.62
C PHE A 258 -15.98 -2.47 -25.96
N ALA A 259 -15.37 -3.65 -25.95
CA ALA A 259 -14.85 -4.32 -27.15
C ALA A 259 -15.50 -5.71 -27.35
N GLY A 260 -15.51 -6.19 -28.59
CA GLY A 260 -15.95 -7.54 -28.93
C GLY A 260 -17.36 -7.89 -28.43
N ALA A 261 -17.50 -9.07 -27.81
CA ALA A 261 -18.77 -9.56 -27.28
C ALA A 261 -19.33 -8.68 -26.16
N TYR A 262 -18.48 -8.05 -25.34
CA TYR A 262 -18.92 -7.16 -24.27
C TYR A 262 -19.60 -5.90 -24.80
N ALA A 263 -19.19 -5.38 -25.96
CA ALA A 263 -19.89 -4.27 -26.62
C ALA A 263 -21.33 -4.65 -27.02
N PHE A 264 -21.53 -5.89 -27.48
CA PHE A 264 -22.86 -6.40 -27.83
C PHE A 264 -23.73 -6.60 -26.57
N ILE A 265 -23.19 -7.26 -25.54
CA ILE A 265 -23.90 -7.46 -24.27
C ILE A 265 -24.26 -6.11 -23.64
N ALA A 266 -23.34 -5.13 -23.66
CA ALA A 266 -23.60 -3.81 -23.11
C ALA A 266 -24.74 -3.06 -23.83
N LYS A 267 -24.94 -3.30 -25.13
CA LYS A 267 -26.10 -2.80 -25.88
C LYS A 267 -27.39 -3.48 -25.41
N LEU A 268 -27.40 -4.80 -25.21
CA LEU A 268 -28.55 -5.54 -24.68
C LEU A 268 -28.91 -5.14 -23.24
N MET A 269 -27.93 -4.65 -22.48
CA MET A 269 -28.12 -4.11 -21.13
C MET A 269 -28.46 -2.60 -21.13
N PHE A 270 -29.00 -2.07 -22.23
CA PHE A 270 -29.44 -0.68 -22.36
C PHE A 270 -28.35 0.34 -22.02
N LYS A 271 -27.10 0.03 -22.35
CA LYS A 271 -25.91 0.84 -22.04
C LYS A 271 -25.66 1.11 -20.54
N ARG A 272 -26.42 0.50 -19.61
CA ARG A 272 -26.17 0.57 -18.17
C ARG A 272 -24.72 0.24 -17.77
N PRO A 273 -24.04 -0.74 -18.39
CA PRO A 273 -22.65 -1.05 -18.04
C PRO A 273 -21.66 0.09 -18.29
N HIS A 274 -21.96 1.10 -19.12
CA HIS A 274 -21.01 2.17 -19.43
C HIS A 274 -20.73 3.06 -18.21
N ALA A 275 -21.74 3.33 -17.39
CA ALA A 275 -21.57 4.06 -16.14
C ALA A 275 -20.69 3.26 -15.15
N HIS A 276 -20.94 1.95 -15.06
CA HIS A 276 -20.12 1.05 -14.24
C HIS A 276 -18.69 0.94 -14.76
N LEU A 277 -18.49 0.94 -16.08
CA LEU A 277 -17.16 0.89 -16.70
C LEU A 277 -16.34 2.12 -16.34
N GLY A 278 -16.94 3.31 -16.45
CA GLY A 278 -16.28 4.56 -16.05
C GLY A 278 -15.96 4.60 -14.54
N ARG A 279 -16.81 4.02 -13.69
CA ARG A 279 -16.51 3.89 -12.25
C ARG A 279 -15.36 2.91 -12.00
N CYS A 280 -15.41 1.72 -12.60
CA CYS A 280 -14.36 0.72 -12.47
C CYS A 280 -12.99 1.28 -12.92
N SER A 281 -12.95 1.96 -14.07
CA SER A 281 -11.71 2.51 -14.60
C SER A 281 -11.15 3.65 -13.77
N ARG A 282 -12.00 4.45 -13.10
CA ARG A 282 -11.57 5.48 -12.16
C ARG A 282 -11.01 4.90 -10.87
N THR A 283 -11.65 3.85 -10.35
CA THR A 283 -11.22 3.19 -9.09
C THR A 283 -9.97 2.33 -9.29
N TRP A 284 -9.75 1.81 -10.50
CA TRP A 284 -8.64 0.93 -10.86
C TRP A 284 -7.78 1.50 -11.99
N ALA A 285 -7.52 2.80 -11.96
CA ALA A 285 -6.70 3.47 -12.95
C ALA A 285 -5.25 2.99 -12.86
N ASP A 286 -4.67 2.53 -13.97
CA ASP A 286 -3.30 2.01 -14.06
C ASP A 286 -2.94 0.97 -12.99
N ARG A 287 -3.93 0.17 -12.56
CA ARG A 287 -3.80 -0.85 -11.50
C ARG A 287 -3.39 -0.30 -10.13
N ILE A 288 -3.79 0.94 -9.85
CA ILE A 288 -3.58 1.59 -8.56
C ILE A 288 -4.95 1.82 -7.93
N ALA A 289 -5.15 1.25 -6.75
CA ALA A 289 -6.34 1.51 -5.95
C ALA A 289 -6.07 2.58 -4.88
N TYR A 290 -7.09 3.40 -4.65
CA TYR A 290 -7.13 4.34 -3.54
C TYR A 290 -8.29 3.98 -2.62
N THR A 291 -8.03 3.94 -1.31
CA THR A 291 -9.01 3.60 -0.27
C THR A 291 -10.30 4.40 -0.40
N GLU A 292 -10.21 5.72 -0.59
CA GLU A 292 -11.39 6.58 -0.71
C GLU A 292 -12.18 6.33 -2.00
N GLU A 293 -11.52 6.06 -3.14
CA GLU A 293 -12.22 5.74 -4.38
C GLU A 293 -12.87 4.36 -4.33
N TRP A 294 -12.25 3.42 -3.63
CA TRP A 294 -12.83 2.11 -3.37
C TRP A 294 -14.10 2.21 -2.51
N ARG A 295 -14.04 2.96 -1.41
CA ARG A 295 -15.21 3.23 -0.55
C ARG A 295 -16.33 3.91 -1.32
N LYS A 296 -16.01 4.92 -2.14
CA LYS A 296 -16.99 5.59 -3.01
C LYS A 296 -17.60 4.63 -4.02
N PHE A 297 -16.79 3.78 -4.65
CA PHE A 297 -17.23 2.76 -5.59
C PHE A 297 -18.25 1.81 -4.94
N LYS A 298 -17.89 1.20 -3.81
CA LYS A 298 -18.78 0.32 -3.02
C LYS A 298 -20.06 1.03 -2.63
N ALA A 299 -19.97 2.18 -1.96
CA ALA A 299 -21.13 2.89 -1.45
C ALA A 299 -22.11 3.30 -2.56
N THR A 300 -21.60 3.66 -3.74
CA THR A 300 -22.44 4.03 -4.88
C THR A 300 -23.14 2.80 -5.45
N ASN A 301 -22.41 1.70 -5.67
CA ASN A 301 -22.97 0.47 -6.21
C ASN A 301 -23.99 -0.15 -5.24
N GLU A 302 -23.68 -0.21 -3.94
CA GLU A 302 -24.61 -0.72 -2.92
C GLU A 302 -25.91 0.09 -2.85
N ARG A 303 -25.82 1.42 -2.93
CA ARG A 303 -27.01 2.28 -2.99
C ARG A 303 -27.87 1.94 -4.20
N GLU A 304 -27.26 1.79 -5.36
CA GLU A 304 -27.96 1.42 -6.59
C GLU A 304 -28.60 0.04 -6.49
N TRP A 305 -27.89 -0.96 -6.00
CA TRP A 305 -28.42 -2.33 -5.87
C TRP A 305 -29.58 -2.41 -4.89
N LYS A 306 -29.53 -1.67 -3.77
CA LYS A 306 -30.65 -1.53 -2.82
C LYS A 306 -31.88 -0.93 -3.50
N GLN A 307 -31.71 0.15 -4.26
CA GLN A 307 -32.81 0.77 -5.01
C GLN A 307 -33.39 -0.16 -6.07
N VAL A 308 -32.54 -0.85 -6.82
CA VAL A 308 -32.94 -1.81 -7.86
C VAL A 308 -33.67 -2.99 -7.26
N ALA A 309 -33.20 -3.54 -6.14
CA ALA A 309 -33.87 -4.63 -5.44
C ALA A 309 -35.28 -4.22 -4.98
N ALA A 310 -35.44 -3.01 -4.42
CA ALA A 310 -36.75 -2.50 -4.02
C ALA A 310 -37.72 -2.40 -5.20
N LEU A 311 -37.28 -1.81 -6.33
CA LEU A 311 -38.10 -1.72 -7.54
C LEU A 311 -38.42 -3.09 -8.15
N ALA A 312 -37.46 -4.01 -8.13
CA ALA A 312 -37.65 -5.37 -8.63
C ALA A 312 -38.68 -6.13 -7.77
N CYS A 313 -38.67 -5.98 -6.44
CA CYS A 313 -39.70 -6.54 -5.56
C CYS A 313 -41.11 -6.01 -5.90
N VAL A 314 -41.24 -4.71 -6.18
CA VAL A 314 -42.52 -4.15 -6.65
C VAL A 314 -42.97 -4.81 -7.95
N LEU A 315 -42.06 -5.01 -8.92
CA LEU A 315 -42.38 -5.71 -10.16
C LEU A 315 -42.70 -7.18 -9.94
N VAL A 316 -42.06 -7.88 -8.99
CA VAL A 316 -42.43 -9.25 -8.62
C VAL A 316 -43.87 -9.29 -8.16
N ILE A 317 -44.25 -8.43 -7.21
CA ILE A 317 -45.63 -8.35 -6.68
C ILE A 317 -46.62 -8.02 -7.80
N ALA A 318 -46.33 -7.00 -8.60
CA ALA A 318 -47.19 -6.60 -9.72
C ALA A 318 -47.35 -7.74 -10.75
N SER A 319 -46.24 -8.44 -11.08
CA SER A 319 -46.26 -9.54 -12.04
C SER A 319 -47.08 -10.73 -11.54
N LEU A 320 -47.00 -11.03 -10.23
CA LEU A 320 -47.82 -12.07 -9.60
C LEU A 320 -49.31 -11.72 -9.68
N LEU A 321 -49.69 -10.49 -9.35
CA LEU A 321 -51.09 -10.04 -9.40
C LEU A 321 -51.68 -10.14 -10.81
N VAL A 322 -50.95 -9.68 -11.82
CA VAL A 322 -51.37 -9.76 -13.24
C VAL A 322 -51.42 -11.20 -13.73
N SER A 323 -50.50 -12.07 -13.28
CA SER A 323 -50.49 -13.48 -13.67
C SER A 323 -51.75 -14.25 -13.21
N MET A 324 -52.33 -13.86 -12.07
CA MET A 324 -53.56 -14.46 -11.54
C MET A 324 -54.81 -14.10 -12.37
N GLN A 325 -54.78 -12.99 -13.11
CA GLN A 325 -55.94 -12.47 -13.84
C GLN A 325 -56.00 -12.93 -15.31
N ARG A 326 -54.98 -13.62 -15.82
CA ARG A 326 -54.84 -13.92 -17.26
C ARG A 326 -54.99 -15.38 -17.67
N SER A 327 -55.51 -15.60 -18.88
CA SER A 327 -55.63 -16.91 -19.53
C SER A 327 -54.29 -17.45 -20.05
N PHE A 328 -54.21 -18.77 -20.26
CA PHE A 328 -52.97 -19.54 -20.45
C PHE A 328 -52.03 -19.02 -21.55
N PHE A 329 -52.55 -18.62 -22.71
CA PHE A 329 -51.73 -18.19 -23.86
C PHE A 329 -51.07 -16.81 -23.70
N PHE A 330 -51.54 -15.99 -22.74
CA PHE A 330 -50.99 -14.65 -22.47
C PHE A 330 -50.07 -14.60 -21.26
N LYS A 331 -49.62 -15.78 -20.78
CA LYS A 331 -48.77 -15.89 -19.59
C LYS A 331 -47.27 -15.85 -19.87
N ILE A 332 -46.83 -16.03 -21.11
CA ILE A 332 -45.38 -16.08 -21.42
C ILE A 332 -44.69 -14.75 -21.04
N PRO A 333 -45.16 -13.57 -21.48
CA PRO A 333 -44.48 -12.31 -21.15
C PRO A 333 -44.51 -11.99 -19.64
N ILE A 334 -45.57 -12.35 -18.93
CA ILE A 334 -45.65 -12.09 -17.49
C ILE A 334 -44.74 -13.03 -16.68
N HIS A 335 -44.58 -14.29 -17.10
CA HIS A 335 -43.64 -15.22 -16.46
C HIS A 335 -42.18 -14.84 -16.74
N THR A 336 -41.86 -14.36 -17.95
CA THR A 336 -40.51 -13.83 -18.22
C THR A 336 -40.24 -12.57 -17.41
N ALA A 337 -41.21 -11.66 -17.28
CA ALA A 337 -41.09 -10.50 -16.41
C ALA A 337 -40.80 -10.92 -14.95
N LEU A 338 -41.58 -11.85 -14.40
CA LEU A 338 -41.41 -12.36 -13.05
C LEU A 338 -40.03 -12.99 -12.83
N LEU A 339 -39.57 -13.84 -13.75
CA LEU A 339 -38.25 -14.49 -13.65
C LEU A 339 -37.12 -13.45 -13.68
N MET A 340 -37.20 -12.46 -14.57
CA MET A 340 -36.21 -11.39 -14.65
C MET A 340 -36.19 -10.53 -13.39
N ALA A 341 -37.36 -10.21 -12.81
CA ALA A 341 -37.46 -9.48 -11.55
C ALA A 341 -36.85 -10.27 -10.38
N LEU A 342 -37.16 -11.56 -10.26
CA LEU A 342 -36.58 -12.44 -9.23
C LEU A 342 -35.05 -12.53 -9.37
N THR A 343 -34.55 -12.67 -10.60
CA THR A 343 -33.11 -12.72 -10.85
C THR A 343 -32.45 -11.37 -10.57
N SER A 344 -33.15 -10.25 -10.83
CA SER A 344 -32.69 -8.90 -10.46
C SER A 344 -32.55 -8.77 -8.94
N VAL A 345 -33.54 -9.22 -8.15
CA VAL A 345 -33.46 -9.24 -6.67
C VAL A 345 -32.30 -10.12 -6.20
N ALA A 346 -32.20 -11.35 -6.73
CA ALA A 346 -31.16 -12.30 -6.32
C ALA A 346 -29.74 -11.79 -6.64
N SER A 347 -29.53 -11.21 -7.83
CA SER A 347 -28.24 -10.63 -8.22
C SER A 347 -27.92 -9.35 -7.42
N SER A 348 -28.90 -8.48 -7.15
CA SER A 348 -28.70 -7.34 -6.24
C SER A 348 -28.29 -7.79 -4.84
N TYR A 349 -28.94 -8.83 -4.30
CA TYR A 349 -28.60 -9.36 -2.98
C TYR A 349 -27.19 -9.96 -2.95
N TYR A 350 -26.85 -10.79 -3.94
CA TYR A 350 -25.51 -11.38 -4.06
C TYR A 350 -24.41 -10.30 -4.10
N LEU A 351 -24.59 -9.27 -4.93
CA LEU A 351 -23.60 -8.19 -5.05
C LEU A 351 -23.51 -7.34 -3.78
N LEU A 352 -24.63 -7.13 -3.06
CA LEU A 352 -24.64 -6.46 -1.77
C LEU A 352 -23.89 -7.26 -0.71
N ASP A 353 -24.14 -8.56 -0.63
CA ASP A 353 -23.48 -9.47 0.30
C ASP A 353 -21.96 -9.54 0.01
N GLU A 354 -21.58 -9.71 -1.26
CA GLU A 354 -20.18 -9.69 -1.68
C GLU A 354 -19.50 -8.36 -1.30
N SER A 355 -20.12 -7.22 -1.58
CA SER A 355 -19.57 -5.90 -1.23
C SER A 355 -19.38 -5.73 0.28
N GLN A 356 -20.33 -6.20 1.09
CA GLN A 356 -20.23 -6.12 2.56
C GLN A 356 -19.13 -7.02 3.13
N ASN A 357 -18.86 -8.15 2.47
CA ASN A 357 -17.84 -9.11 2.89
C ASN A 357 -16.42 -8.73 2.44
N ILE A 358 -16.27 -7.81 1.48
CA ILE A 358 -14.96 -7.28 1.08
C ILE A 358 -14.57 -6.09 1.96
N GLY A 359 -13.31 -6.03 2.39
CA GLY A 359 -12.77 -4.91 3.17
C GLY A 359 -12.80 -3.55 2.46
N ASP A 360 -12.51 -2.49 3.20
CA ASP A 360 -12.64 -1.10 2.75
C ASP A 360 -11.33 -0.42 2.38
N HIS A 361 -10.22 -1.15 2.25
CA HIS A 361 -8.89 -0.58 2.01
C HIS A 361 -8.44 -0.75 0.56
N ALA A 362 -7.45 0.04 0.15
CA ALA A 362 -6.84 -0.05 -1.18
C ALA A 362 -6.30 -1.46 -1.51
N ALA A 363 -5.84 -2.23 -0.51
CA ALA A 363 -5.39 -3.60 -0.69
C ALA A 363 -6.54 -4.55 -1.08
N ASP A 364 -7.72 -4.39 -0.45
CA ASP A 364 -8.93 -5.16 -0.75
C ASP A 364 -9.41 -4.85 -2.18
N ALA A 365 -9.40 -3.56 -2.55
CA ALA A 365 -9.72 -3.11 -3.90
C ALA A 365 -8.76 -3.71 -4.94
N SER A 366 -7.46 -3.69 -4.64
CA SER A 366 -6.45 -4.26 -5.53
C SER A 366 -6.66 -5.74 -5.74
N THR A 367 -6.94 -6.47 -4.67
CA THR A 367 -7.28 -7.91 -4.74
C THR A 367 -8.54 -8.13 -5.58
N TYR A 368 -9.62 -7.39 -5.30
CA TYR A 368 -10.89 -7.48 -6.03
C TYR A 368 -10.72 -7.29 -7.54
N PHE A 369 -10.02 -6.23 -7.95
CA PHE A 369 -9.82 -5.92 -9.36
C PHE A 369 -8.82 -6.86 -10.02
N GLN A 370 -7.69 -7.18 -9.39
CA GLN A 370 -6.67 -8.08 -9.98
C GLN A 370 -7.23 -9.48 -10.25
N GLU A 371 -8.07 -10.01 -9.37
CA GLU A 371 -8.71 -11.33 -9.55
C GLU A 371 -9.73 -11.35 -10.70
N ARG A 372 -10.28 -10.18 -11.08
CA ARG A 372 -11.43 -10.08 -12.00
C ARG A 372 -11.10 -9.34 -13.30
N GLU A 373 -9.97 -8.64 -13.36
CA GLU A 373 -9.46 -7.96 -14.56
C GLU A 373 -9.02 -9.02 -15.58
N GLU A 374 -9.45 -8.83 -16.83
CA GLU A 374 -9.05 -9.69 -17.94
C GLU A 374 -7.93 -9.02 -18.73
N ILE A 375 -6.95 -9.81 -19.20
CA ILE A 375 -5.79 -9.28 -19.94
C ILE A 375 -6.24 -8.47 -21.18
N LEU A 376 -7.26 -8.95 -21.91
CA LEU A 376 -7.73 -8.32 -23.15
C LEU A 376 -8.84 -7.28 -22.96
N TYR A 377 -9.65 -7.42 -21.91
CA TYR A 377 -10.86 -6.62 -21.71
C TYR A 377 -10.81 -5.75 -20.46
N GLY A 378 -9.72 -5.80 -19.69
CA GLY A 378 -9.53 -5.05 -18.46
C GLY A 378 -10.70 -5.26 -17.50
N VAL A 379 -11.29 -4.15 -17.07
CA VAL A 379 -12.40 -4.10 -16.10
C VAL A 379 -13.80 -4.19 -16.73
N GLN A 380 -13.92 -4.48 -18.03
CA GLN A 380 -15.23 -4.53 -18.72
C GLN A 380 -16.16 -5.60 -18.16
N ARG A 381 -15.64 -6.79 -17.82
CA ARG A 381 -16.44 -7.86 -17.21
C ARG A 381 -17.02 -7.43 -15.86
N ILE A 382 -16.22 -6.74 -15.05
CA ILE A 382 -16.64 -6.19 -13.76
C ILE A 382 -17.80 -5.21 -13.98
N ALA A 383 -17.66 -4.30 -14.94
CA ALA A 383 -18.72 -3.35 -15.29
C ALA A 383 -20.02 -4.02 -15.72
N LEU A 384 -19.95 -5.10 -16.50
CA LEU A 384 -21.12 -5.90 -16.88
C LEU A 384 -21.79 -6.52 -15.65
N ILE A 385 -21.02 -7.23 -14.81
CA ILE A 385 -21.54 -7.92 -13.60
C ILE A 385 -22.27 -6.93 -12.68
N ASN A 386 -21.63 -5.80 -12.36
CA ASN A 386 -22.21 -4.78 -11.47
C ASN A 386 -23.51 -4.16 -12.01
N SER A 387 -23.77 -4.27 -13.33
CA SER A 387 -24.96 -3.74 -14.00
C SER A 387 -26.07 -4.77 -14.26
N ILE A 388 -25.83 -6.06 -13.97
CA ILE A 388 -26.80 -7.15 -14.18
C ILE A 388 -28.16 -6.86 -13.52
N PRO A 389 -28.24 -6.49 -12.23
CA PRO A 389 -29.53 -6.28 -11.59
C PRO A 389 -30.38 -5.23 -12.29
N GLN A 390 -29.74 -4.15 -12.75
CA GLN A 390 -30.39 -3.02 -13.42
C GLN A 390 -30.89 -3.41 -14.82
N ALA A 391 -30.09 -4.15 -15.58
CA ALA A 391 -30.50 -4.63 -16.90
C ALA A 391 -31.70 -5.59 -16.79
N LEU A 392 -31.67 -6.51 -15.83
CA LEU A 392 -32.76 -7.45 -15.56
C LEU A 392 -34.04 -6.73 -15.12
N LEU A 393 -33.92 -5.68 -14.28
CA LEU A 393 -35.06 -4.85 -13.89
C LEU A 393 -35.72 -4.19 -15.11
N VAL A 394 -34.92 -3.61 -16.02
CA VAL A 394 -35.45 -2.98 -17.24
C VAL A 394 -36.13 -4.01 -18.14
N TRP A 395 -35.51 -5.17 -18.36
CA TRP A 395 -36.15 -6.25 -19.13
C TRP A 395 -37.44 -6.73 -18.47
N SER A 396 -37.46 -6.91 -17.15
CA SER A 396 -38.68 -7.23 -16.41
C SER A 396 -39.78 -6.21 -16.66
N PHE A 397 -39.46 -4.91 -16.62
CA PHE A 397 -40.43 -3.85 -16.85
C PHE A 397 -40.96 -3.88 -18.29
N VAL A 398 -40.10 -4.05 -19.29
CA VAL A 398 -40.50 -4.17 -20.70
C VAL A 398 -41.46 -5.33 -20.91
N PHE A 399 -41.15 -6.52 -20.39
CA PHE A 399 -42.03 -7.69 -20.51
C PHE A 399 -43.33 -7.53 -19.72
N PHE A 400 -43.29 -6.87 -18.56
CA PHE A 400 -44.49 -6.55 -17.79
C PHE A 400 -45.44 -5.63 -18.59
N VAL A 401 -44.90 -4.55 -19.17
CA VAL A 401 -45.65 -3.63 -20.04
C VAL A 401 -46.20 -4.36 -21.26
N LEU A 402 -45.38 -5.14 -21.95
CA LEU A 402 -45.81 -5.96 -23.08
C LEU A 402 -46.93 -6.92 -22.68
N SER A 403 -46.84 -7.53 -21.51
CA SER A 403 -47.94 -8.32 -20.97
C SER A 403 -49.18 -7.44 -20.89
N VAL A 404 -49.16 -6.35 -20.12
CA VAL A 404 -50.34 -5.50 -19.90
C VAL A 404 -50.97 -5.00 -21.21
N PHE A 405 -50.20 -4.53 -22.18
CA PHE A 405 -50.72 -3.87 -23.39
C PHE A 405 -50.99 -4.77 -24.59
N LEU A 406 -50.39 -5.97 -24.68
CA LEU A 406 -50.71 -6.86 -25.80
C LEU A 406 -52.11 -7.49 -25.69
N PHE A 407 -52.77 -7.35 -24.52
CA PHE A 407 -54.18 -7.72 -24.26
C PHE A 407 -54.76 -6.81 -23.17
#